data_AF-A0A6A5R9D6-F1
#
_entry.id   AF-A0A6A5R9D6-F1
#
_cell.length_a   1.000
_cell.length_b   1.000
_cell.length_c   1.000
_cell.angle_alpha   90.00
_cell.angle_beta   90.00
_cell.angle_gamma   90.00
#
_symmetry.space_group_name_H-M   'P 1'
#
loop_
_entity.id
_entity.type
_entity.pdbx_description
1 polymer ?
#
loop_
_entity_poly.entity_id
_entity_poly.type
_entity_poly.pdbx_seq_one_letter_code
_entity_poly.pdbx_strand_id
1 'polypeptide(L)'
;MALLNRQISVVIIVSILPILFYWLYTSTTMHPLIVGAFSTWLSATATQAYCPPPGPLLPPPRILSNSTKFAVSDTAFANVPWAADTSFAIKASIDDVTVFEYEHSAPGRDVGQSLLETSLRIGSVTKTFTMLAILLSADKIKLSDSITKFIPELQEHAYKDITIAALASHTSGLGRYIYVGDLAIVPDFNPAMLGLPGINATGSKVSTCDPFPGARICTREEVVAGLNNPAYYPRSTNSGPLYSNIGFTLLGMALEAVHKKTSEQIIHDLITFPLSLSKTSFSTPKNVSTALLPRSKADGRWFVPSFGNYNPSGGLWSTPNDQLKFLQSILSHKLLSKPATQRWLQPRALLPSLHQAVGESWEILRPTDLDVKTSRAIDIFTKTGGVTGYAAYAAIVPEYDIALTINAAGGQAQDAVSTLFPQLVRPLVAYADKLAQQQARAEYAGTYTALGVANSMTLAVDDGPGLAIEDLTMNGVPVLQSLAALQKIPYESLSARLYLTDPSSLGMEEEAWRISIDRKDQEKKFADLECASWNWGDAFRYVTEPLDTVIFTKDAGETVGVELLGWRLKLHRT
;
A
#
# COMPACT_ATOMS: atom_id res chain seq x y z
N MET A 1 42.46 37.04 -29.39
CA MET A 1 41.72 36.61 -28.19
C MET A 1 40.47 35.90 -28.67
N ALA A 2 40.33 34.64 -28.26
CA ALA A 2 39.34 33.69 -28.77
C ALA A 2 37.90 34.06 -28.37
N LEU A 3 36.95 33.46 -29.08
CA LEU A 3 35.49 33.47 -28.90
C LEU A 3 34.72 34.61 -29.55
N LEU A 4 34.79 34.65 -30.89
CA LEU A 4 33.66 35.09 -31.72
C LEU A 4 33.56 34.13 -32.92
N ASN A 5 32.77 33.06 -32.80
CA ASN A 5 32.34 32.28 -33.95
C ASN A 5 31.02 31.57 -33.66
N ARG A 6 30.05 31.78 -34.57
CA ARG A 6 28.74 31.10 -34.74
C ARG A 6 27.54 31.61 -33.93
N GLN A 7 26.91 32.65 -34.46
CA GLN A 7 25.43 32.72 -34.50
C GLN A 7 24.89 31.83 -35.65
N ILE A 8 23.62 31.44 -35.51
CA ILE A 8 22.71 30.83 -36.49
C ILE A 8 22.82 29.30 -36.64
N SER A 9 22.01 28.58 -35.87
CA SER A 9 21.30 27.34 -36.28
C SER A 9 20.33 26.91 -35.16
N VAL A 10 19.24 27.65 -35.02
CA VAL A 10 18.00 27.18 -34.37
C VAL A 10 16.92 27.40 -35.42
N VAL A 11 16.01 26.43 -35.52
CA VAL A 11 14.84 26.34 -36.42
C VAL A 11 15.11 25.57 -37.73
N ILE A 12 14.26 24.54 -37.94
CA ILE A 12 14.12 23.60 -39.06
C ILE A 12 14.92 22.28 -38.97
N ILE A 13 14.53 21.40 -38.04
CA ILE A 13 14.49 19.94 -38.27
C ILE A 13 13.12 19.43 -37.79
N VAL A 14 12.09 19.86 -38.50
CA VAL A 14 10.83 19.14 -38.64
C VAL A 14 10.61 19.15 -40.15
N SER A 15 10.52 17.98 -40.78
CA SER A 15 10.15 17.72 -42.21
C SER A 15 11.16 16.88 -43.04
N ILE A 16 11.73 15.79 -42.51
CA ILE A 16 12.31 14.71 -43.37
C ILE A 16 11.88 13.31 -42.90
N LEU A 17 10.70 13.17 -42.28
CA LEU A 17 10.07 11.86 -42.07
C LEU A 17 9.28 11.29 -43.27
N PRO A 18 8.80 12.08 -44.27
CA PRO A 18 8.04 11.48 -45.37
C PRO A 18 8.90 10.87 -46.49
N ILE A 19 10.19 11.22 -46.59
CA ILE A 19 11.07 10.78 -47.70
C ILE A 19 11.68 9.39 -47.43
N LEU A 20 11.80 8.97 -46.16
CA LEU A 20 12.26 7.62 -45.81
C LEU A 20 11.21 6.52 -46.09
N PHE A 21 9.92 6.83 -46.00
CA PHE A 21 8.86 5.83 -46.20
C PHE A 21 8.67 5.42 -47.68
N TYR A 22 8.98 6.31 -48.62
CA TYR A 22 8.87 6.00 -50.05
C TYR A 22 9.98 5.07 -50.56
N TRP A 23 11.17 5.11 -49.92
CA TRP A 23 12.29 4.23 -50.26
C TRP A 23 12.16 2.81 -49.67
N LEU A 24 11.38 2.64 -48.60
CA LEU A 24 11.10 1.35 -47.96
C LEU A 24 10.12 0.46 -48.74
N TYR A 25 9.31 1.02 -49.64
CA TYR A 25 8.24 0.29 -50.33
C TYR A 25 8.62 -0.27 -51.72
N THR A 26 9.81 0.03 -52.25
CA THR A 26 10.17 -0.31 -53.65
C THR A 26 11.39 -1.21 -53.82
N SER A 27 11.93 -1.82 -52.76
CA SER A 27 13.09 -2.72 -52.85
C SER A 27 12.70 -4.17 -52.52
N THR A 28 12.78 -5.05 -53.52
CA THR A 28 12.47 -6.50 -53.47
C THR A 28 13.53 -7.34 -52.77
N THR A 29 14.23 -6.78 -51.80
CA THR A 29 15.27 -7.47 -51.04
C THR A 29 15.02 -7.26 -49.56
N MET A 30 14.29 -8.19 -48.93
CA MET A 30 14.32 -8.30 -47.47
C MET A 30 15.78 -8.53 -47.04
N HIS A 31 16.32 -7.59 -46.27
CA HIS A 31 17.68 -7.61 -45.75
C HIS A 31 17.67 -7.27 -44.24
N PRO A 32 18.73 -7.65 -43.49
CA PRO A 32 18.71 -8.13 -42.10
C PRO A 32 18.34 -7.13 -40.99
N LEU A 33 17.78 -5.98 -41.32
CA LEU A 33 17.49 -4.91 -40.36
C LEU A 33 16.27 -5.20 -39.48
N ILE A 34 15.33 -6.03 -39.94
CA ILE A 34 14.24 -6.53 -39.08
C ILE A 34 14.82 -7.46 -38.01
N VAL A 35 15.76 -8.35 -38.34
CA VAL A 35 16.42 -9.23 -37.36
C VAL A 35 17.36 -8.45 -36.42
N GLY A 36 17.96 -7.35 -36.92
CA GLY A 36 18.82 -6.46 -36.12
C GLY A 36 18.05 -5.65 -35.07
N ALA A 37 16.89 -5.08 -35.43
CA ALA A 37 16.02 -4.35 -34.51
C ALA A 37 15.33 -5.27 -33.47
N PHE A 38 15.17 -6.55 -33.78
CA PHE A 38 14.72 -7.57 -32.82
C PHE A 38 15.80 -7.98 -31.80
N SER A 39 17.07 -7.61 -32.01
CA SER A 39 18.19 -8.12 -31.19
C SER A 39 18.81 -7.14 -30.21
N THR A 40 18.39 -5.86 -30.24
CA THR A 40 18.79 -4.83 -29.25
C THR A 40 17.64 -4.38 -28.36
N TRP A 41 16.47 -5.00 -28.53
CA TRP A 41 15.27 -4.80 -27.73
C TRP A 41 14.91 -6.18 -27.20
N LEU A 42 14.76 -6.35 -25.88
CA LEU A 42 14.54 -7.63 -25.16
C LEU A 42 15.81 -8.37 -24.76
N SER A 43 16.60 -7.75 -23.89
CA SER A 43 17.31 -8.50 -22.85
C SER A 43 17.02 -7.79 -21.54
N ALA A 44 15.95 -8.21 -20.86
CA ALA A 44 15.79 -7.91 -19.45
C ALA A 44 16.67 -8.93 -18.72
N THR A 45 17.90 -8.58 -18.34
CA THR A 45 18.63 -9.32 -17.32
C THR A 45 18.51 -8.52 -16.04
N ALA A 46 17.37 -8.74 -15.37
CA ALA A 46 17.17 -8.25 -14.03
C ALA A 46 18.21 -8.86 -13.08
N THR A 47 18.48 -8.14 -12.01
CA THR A 47 19.37 -8.53 -10.91
C THR A 47 18.76 -9.58 -9.99
N GLN A 48 17.43 -9.77 -10.08
CA GLN A 48 16.74 -11.00 -9.73
C GLN A 48 16.74 -11.89 -10.96
N ALA A 49 16.83 -13.22 -10.81
CA ALA A 49 16.66 -14.16 -11.92
C ALA A 49 15.30 -14.01 -12.66
N TYR A 50 14.40 -13.18 -12.14
CA TYR A 50 13.10 -12.87 -12.70
C TYR A 50 12.73 -11.39 -12.45
N CYS A 51 12.07 -10.73 -13.40
CA CYS A 51 11.40 -9.45 -13.23
C CYS A 51 9.88 -9.63 -13.39
N PRO A 52 9.15 -10.01 -12.33
CA PRO A 52 7.71 -10.13 -12.42
C PRO A 52 7.04 -8.74 -12.62
N PRO A 53 5.87 -8.68 -13.28
CA PRO A 53 5.09 -7.45 -13.36
C PRO A 53 4.62 -7.00 -11.97
N PRO A 54 4.30 -5.70 -11.78
CA PRO A 54 3.74 -5.22 -10.52
C PRO A 54 2.41 -5.89 -10.18
N GLY A 55 2.24 -6.29 -8.93
CA GLY A 55 1.01 -6.91 -8.43
C GLY A 55 1.24 -8.33 -7.89
N PRO A 56 0.16 -9.04 -7.57
CA PRO A 56 0.25 -10.41 -7.05
C PRO A 56 0.80 -11.37 -8.11
N LEU A 57 1.74 -12.23 -7.70
CA LEU A 57 2.33 -13.22 -8.62
C LEU A 57 1.42 -14.43 -8.88
N LEU A 58 0.64 -14.79 -7.87
CA LEU A 58 -0.32 -15.88 -7.86
C LEU A 58 -1.62 -15.36 -7.21
N PRO A 59 -2.76 -16.04 -7.40
CA PRO A 59 -3.98 -15.64 -6.71
C PRO A 59 -3.78 -15.62 -5.19
N PRO A 60 -4.35 -14.63 -4.48
CA PRO A 60 -4.31 -14.61 -3.02
C PRO A 60 -4.81 -15.93 -2.42
N PRO A 61 -4.18 -16.40 -1.33
CA PRO A 61 -4.52 -17.68 -0.72
C PRO A 61 -5.87 -17.60 0.01
N ARG A 62 -6.64 -18.68 -0.07
CA ARG A 62 -7.81 -18.91 0.79
C ARG A 62 -7.45 -19.87 1.92
N ILE A 63 -8.07 -19.67 3.08
CA ILE A 63 -7.96 -20.62 4.20
C ILE A 63 -9.02 -21.70 4.04
N LEU A 64 -8.59 -22.93 3.73
CA LEU A 64 -9.45 -24.09 3.60
C LEU A 64 -9.49 -24.88 4.92
N SER A 65 -10.51 -25.72 5.09
CA SER A 65 -10.68 -26.53 6.31
C SER A 65 -9.51 -27.50 6.59
N ASN A 66 -8.76 -27.88 5.54
CA ASN A 66 -7.58 -28.75 5.62
C ASN A 66 -6.24 -27.98 5.64
N SER A 67 -6.25 -26.64 5.61
CA SER A 67 -5.05 -25.84 5.67
C SER A 67 -4.31 -26.04 7.00
N THR A 68 -2.98 -26.11 6.95
CA THR A 68 -2.15 -26.13 8.17
C THR A 68 -2.43 -24.88 8.98
N LYS A 69 -2.63 -24.98 10.31
CA LYS A 69 -2.86 -23.78 11.13
C LYS A 69 -1.63 -22.88 11.16
N PHE A 70 -1.84 -21.58 10.97
CA PHE A 70 -0.81 -20.59 11.21
C PHE A 70 -0.46 -20.53 12.71
N ALA A 71 0.82 -20.40 13.02
CA ALA A 71 1.31 -20.25 14.38
C ALA A 71 2.53 -19.34 14.40
N VAL A 72 2.69 -18.62 15.51
CA VAL A 72 3.86 -17.79 15.80
C VAL A 72 4.59 -18.46 16.96
N SER A 73 5.91 -18.55 16.88
CA SER A 73 6.72 -19.16 17.94
C SER A 73 6.53 -18.40 19.27
N ASP A 74 6.37 -19.12 20.38
CA ASP A 74 6.27 -18.54 21.73
C ASP A 74 7.49 -17.67 22.08
N THR A 75 8.63 -17.92 21.44
CA THR A 75 9.84 -17.09 21.60
C THR A 75 9.63 -15.64 21.14
N ALA A 76 8.66 -15.37 20.27
CA ALA A 76 8.26 -14.01 19.88
C ALA A 76 7.72 -13.20 21.07
N PHE A 77 7.14 -13.89 22.04
CA PHE A 77 6.56 -13.30 23.25
C PHE A 77 7.41 -13.55 24.51
N ALA A 78 8.50 -14.33 24.39
CA ALA A 78 9.41 -14.58 25.49
C ALA A 78 10.41 -13.43 25.67
N ASN A 79 10.75 -13.12 26.92
CA ASN A 79 11.80 -12.15 27.28
C ASN A 79 11.59 -10.72 26.73
N VAL A 80 10.36 -10.30 26.48
CA VAL A 80 10.03 -8.92 26.10
C VAL A 80 9.93 -8.04 27.37
N PRO A 81 10.91 -7.18 27.68
CA PRO A 81 10.95 -6.49 29.00
C PRO A 81 9.75 -5.57 29.23
N TRP A 82 9.18 -5.04 28.13
CA TRP A 82 8.03 -4.15 28.16
C TRP A 82 6.70 -4.83 28.52
N ALA A 83 6.60 -6.16 28.44
CA ALA A 83 5.35 -6.89 28.72
C ALA A 83 4.95 -6.88 30.21
N ALA A 84 5.88 -6.53 31.11
CA ALA A 84 5.59 -6.36 32.53
C ALA A 84 4.73 -5.13 32.82
N ASP A 85 4.71 -4.13 31.93
CA ASP A 85 3.94 -2.88 32.11
C ASP A 85 2.98 -2.58 30.94
N THR A 86 3.08 -3.34 29.83
CA THR A 86 2.30 -3.09 28.62
C THR A 86 1.42 -4.27 28.28
N SER A 87 0.11 -4.02 28.20
CA SER A 87 -0.85 -5.01 27.69
C SER A 87 -1.02 -4.82 26.19
N PHE A 88 -1.22 -5.91 25.46
CA PHE A 88 -1.36 -5.87 24.01
C PHE A 88 -2.29 -6.95 23.47
N ALA A 89 -2.80 -6.71 22.27
CA ALA A 89 -3.67 -7.59 21.52
C ALA A 89 -3.24 -7.60 20.06
N ILE A 90 -3.26 -8.78 19.44
CA ILE A 90 -2.88 -9.02 18.06
C ILE A 90 -4.01 -9.77 17.38
N LYS A 91 -4.33 -9.37 16.15
CA LYS A 91 -5.15 -10.16 15.24
C LYS A 91 -4.57 -10.16 13.85
N ALA A 92 -4.63 -11.31 13.18
CA ALA A 92 -4.33 -11.40 11.77
C ALA A 92 -5.39 -12.22 11.03
N SER A 93 -5.72 -11.81 9.82
CA SER A 93 -6.54 -12.58 8.87
C SER A 93 -5.82 -12.74 7.55
N ILE A 94 -6.23 -13.78 6.83
CA ILE A 94 -6.03 -13.94 5.39
C ILE A 94 -7.44 -14.05 4.82
N ASP A 95 -7.78 -13.19 3.87
CA ASP A 95 -9.16 -12.99 3.43
C ASP A 95 -10.06 -12.60 4.64
N ASP A 96 -11.27 -13.16 4.72
CA ASP A 96 -12.20 -12.97 5.83
C ASP A 96 -11.90 -13.87 7.05
N VAL A 97 -11.00 -14.84 6.93
CA VAL A 97 -10.68 -15.80 7.98
C VAL A 97 -9.60 -15.27 8.92
N THR A 98 -9.94 -15.14 10.21
CA THR A 98 -8.94 -14.86 11.26
C THR A 98 -8.03 -16.09 11.45
N VAL A 99 -6.73 -15.92 11.21
CA VAL A 99 -5.71 -16.98 11.29
C VAL A 99 -4.86 -16.89 12.55
N PHE A 100 -4.86 -15.75 13.23
CA PHE A 100 -4.10 -15.55 14.46
C PHE A 100 -4.80 -14.59 15.41
N GLU A 101 -4.81 -14.94 16.69
CA GLU A 101 -5.23 -14.08 17.78
C GLU A 101 -4.28 -14.30 18.96
N TYR A 102 -3.85 -13.22 19.59
CA TYR A 102 -3.07 -13.29 20.82
C TYR A 102 -3.37 -12.07 21.67
N GLU A 103 -3.50 -12.28 22.98
CA GLU A 103 -3.69 -11.20 23.95
C GLU A 103 -2.81 -11.42 25.17
N HIS A 104 -2.32 -10.32 25.73
CA HIS A 104 -1.51 -10.31 26.94
C HIS A 104 -1.91 -9.13 27.81
N SER A 105 -2.33 -9.41 29.04
CA SER A 105 -2.57 -8.40 30.06
C SER A 105 -1.33 -8.28 30.95
N ALA A 106 -0.79 -7.07 31.05
CA ALA A 106 0.26 -6.79 32.02
C ALA A 106 -0.31 -6.89 33.46
N PRO A 107 0.48 -7.34 34.44
CA PRO A 107 0.01 -7.50 35.83
C PRO A 107 -0.70 -6.24 36.36
N GLY A 108 -1.93 -6.42 36.88
CA GLY A 108 -2.74 -5.31 37.43
C GLY A 108 -3.46 -4.45 36.38
N ARG A 109 -3.32 -4.78 35.10
CA ARG A 109 -4.02 -4.12 33.98
C ARG A 109 -5.11 -4.97 33.36
N ASP A 110 -5.46 -6.08 34.01
CA ASP A 110 -6.58 -6.93 33.61
C ASP A 110 -7.87 -6.10 33.48
N VAL A 111 -8.64 -6.46 32.47
CA VAL A 111 -9.98 -5.94 32.19
C VAL A 111 -10.94 -7.11 32.25
N GLY A 112 -12.19 -6.88 32.63
CA GLY A 112 -13.19 -7.94 32.84
C GLY A 112 -13.68 -8.62 31.55
N GLN A 113 -12.92 -8.52 30.45
CA GLN A 113 -13.22 -9.05 29.12
C GLN A 113 -11.92 -9.21 28.32
N SER A 114 -11.99 -9.90 27.18
CA SER A 114 -10.85 -10.01 26.24
C SER A 114 -10.33 -8.65 25.79
N LEU A 115 -9.01 -8.54 25.60
CA LEU A 115 -8.37 -7.35 25.02
C LEU A 115 -8.76 -7.16 23.55
N LEU A 116 -9.12 -8.24 22.84
CA LEU A 116 -9.64 -8.19 21.47
C LEU A 116 -10.95 -7.40 21.36
N GLU A 117 -11.69 -7.31 22.46
CA GLU A 117 -12.98 -6.62 22.60
C GLU A 117 -12.89 -5.30 23.40
N THR A 118 -11.68 -4.93 23.81
CA THR A 118 -11.41 -3.79 24.69
C THR A 118 -11.00 -2.57 23.89
N SER A 119 -11.65 -1.44 24.20
CA SER A 119 -11.41 -0.19 23.50
C SER A 119 -10.08 0.45 23.93
N LEU A 120 -9.34 0.96 22.96
CA LEU A 120 -8.08 1.68 23.13
C LEU A 120 -7.95 2.78 22.07
N ARG A 121 -7.09 3.78 22.33
CA ARG A 121 -6.79 4.81 21.32
C ARG A 121 -5.93 4.22 20.22
N ILE A 122 -6.32 4.49 18.99
CA ILE A 122 -5.63 3.97 17.80
C ILE A 122 -4.74 5.02 17.15
N GLY A 123 -4.77 6.25 17.68
CA GLY A 123 -3.97 7.37 17.21
C GLY A 123 -4.07 7.55 15.71
N SER A 124 -2.92 7.73 15.05
CA SER A 124 -2.83 8.03 13.63
C SER A 124 -3.34 6.96 12.67
N VAL A 125 -3.70 5.75 13.14
CA VAL A 125 -4.54 4.82 12.36
C VAL A 125 -5.83 5.50 11.91
N THR A 126 -6.36 6.46 12.67
CA THR A 126 -7.53 7.29 12.30
C THR A 126 -7.41 7.93 10.91
N LYS A 127 -6.20 8.22 10.43
CA LYS A 127 -5.98 8.82 9.10
C LYS A 127 -6.51 7.94 7.97
N THR A 128 -6.49 6.61 8.11
CA THR A 128 -7.03 5.72 7.08
C THR A 128 -8.55 5.83 6.98
N PHE A 129 -9.25 6.04 8.10
CA PHE A 129 -10.69 6.30 8.13
C PHE A 129 -11.02 7.66 7.49
N THR A 130 -10.28 8.71 7.85
CA THR A 130 -10.45 10.05 7.25
C THR A 130 -10.21 10.02 5.74
N MET A 131 -9.16 9.31 5.30
CA MET A 131 -8.88 9.16 3.86
C MET A 131 -9.98 8.37 3.15
N LEU A 132 -10.48 7.28 3.75
CA LEU A 132 -11.59 6.53 3.17
C LEU A 132 -12.86 7.39 3.07
N ALA A 133 -13.15 8.25 4.04
CA ALA A 133 -14.29 9.17 3.98
C ALA A 133 -14.13 10.20 2.83
N ILE A 134 -12.92 10.67 2.56
CA ILE A 134 -12.61 11.50 1.38
C ILE A 134 -12.91 10.73 0.09
N LEU A 135 -12.45 9.48 -0.02
CA LEU A 135 -12.66 8.64 -1.21
C LEU A 135 -14.14 8.31 -1.44
N LEU A 136 -14.90 8.06 -0.36
CA LEU A 136 -16.35 7.85 -0.40
C LEU A 136 -17.14 9.13 -0.73
N SER A 137 -16.48 10.28 -0.73
CA SER A 137 -17.06 11.58 -1.09
C SER A 137 -16.58 12.08 -2.46
N ALA A 138 -16.14 11.17 -3.35
CA ALA A 138 -15.52 11.51 -4.64
C ALA A 138 -16.43 12.30 -5.61
N ASP A 139 -17.75 12.23 -5.41
CA ASP A 139 -18.74 13.04 -6.12
C ASP A 139 -18.72 14.52 -5.70
N LYS A 140 -18.22 14.81 -4.49
CA LYS A 140 -18.17 16.16 -3.89
C LYS A 140 -16.74 16.72 -3.77
N ILE A 141 -15.75 15.85 -3.53
CA ILE A 141 -14.35 16.20 -3.29
C ILE A 141 -13.47 15.41 -4.26
N LYS A 142 -12.75 16.12 -5.13
CA LYS A 142 -11.74 15.50 -6.00
C LYS A 142 -10.38 15.57 -5.34
N LEU A 143 -9.55 14.54 -5.54
CA LEU A 143 -8.17 14.52 -5.05
C LEU A 143 -7.32 15.68 -5.61
N SER A 144 -7.67 16.20 -6.79
CA SER A 144 -7.03 17.36 -7.41
C SER A 144 -7.58 18.71 -6.95
N ASP A 145 -8.67 18.75 -6.17
CA ASP A 145 -9.24 20.01 -5.69
C ASP A 145 -8.24 20.68 -4.74
N SER A 146 -8.11 22.01 -4.86
CA SER A 146 -7.39 22.84 -3.91
C SER A 146 -8.14 22.91 -2.57
N ILE A 147 -7.42 22.93 -1.46
CA ILE A 147 -8.00 23.04 -0.13
C ILE A 147 -8.75 24.37 0.08
N THR A 148 -8.35 25.46 -0.60
CA THR A 148 -9.00 26.77 -0.50
C THR A 148 -10.43 26.77 -1.03
N LYS A 149 -10.79 25.80 -1.90
CA LYS A 149 -12.18 25.56 -2.32
C LYS A 149 -13.11 25.25 -1.15
N PHE A 150 -12.59 24.57 -0.12
CA PHE A 150 -13.38 24.10 1.02
C PHE A 150 -13.20 24.98 2.26
N ILE A 151 -12.09 25.71 2.34
CA ILE A 151 -11.73 26.59 3.45
C ILE A 151 -11.27 27.94 2.85
N PRO A 152 -12.21 28.79 2.38
CA PRO A 152 -11.89 30.06 1.72
C PRO A 152 -11.22 31.08 2.64
N GLU A 153 -11.23 30.84 3.96
CA GLU A 153 -10.55 31.69 4.95
C GLU A 153 -9.03 31.50 4.97
N LEU A 154 -8.50 30.47 4.30
CA LEU A 154 -7.06 30.28 4.14
C LEU A 154 -6.47 31.31 3.18
N GLN A 155 -5.26 31.78 3.48
CA GLN A 155 -4.55 32.73 2.63
C GLN A 155 -4.24 32.13 1.25
N GLU A 156 -4.93 32.61 0.22
CA GLU A 156 -4.90 32.03 -1.12
C GLU A 156 -3.47 31.89 -1.68
N HIS A 157 -2.63 32.91 -1.51
CA HIS A 157 -1.24 32.88 -1.98
C HIS A 157 -0.39 31.75 -1.37
N ALA A 158 -0.75 31.26 -0.18
CA ALA A 158 -0.04 30.19 0.51
C ALA A 158 -0.66 28.81 0.23
N TYR A 159 -1.98 28.73 0.03
CA TYR A 159 -2.71 27.45 0.03
C TYR A 159 -3.33 27.04 -1.31
N LYS A 160 -3.38 27.91 -2.33
CA LYS A 160 -4.06 27.63 -3.60
C LYS A 160 -3.56 26.37 -4.31
N ASP A 161 -2.28 26.02 -4.17
CA ASP A 161 -1.66 24.86 -4.83
C ASP A 161 -1.67 23.60 -3.95
N ILE A 162 -2.22 23.68 -2.72
CA ILE A 162 -2.35 22.56 -1.80
C ILE A 162 -3.60 21.76 -2.14
N THR A 163 -3.42 20.58 -2.74
CA THR A 163 -4.53 19.70 -3.11
C THR A 163 -4.91 18.72 -2.00
N ILE A 164 -6.12 18.17 -2.09
CA ILE A 164 -6.57 17.05 -1.23
C ILE A 164 -5.58 15.87 -1.29
N ALA A 165 -5.08 15.52 -2.48
CA ALA A 165 -4.05 14.51 -2.65
C ALA A 165 -2.78 14.85 -1.87
N ALA A 166 -2.27 16.09 -1.98
CA ALA A 166 -1.04 16.50 -1.31
C ALA A 166 -1.16 16.48 0.22
N LEU A 167 -2.35 16.77 0.76
CA LEU A 167 -2.63 16.61 2.19
C LEU A 167 -2.61 15.13 2.60
N ALA A 168 -3.29 14.27 1.84
CA ALA A 168 -3.42 12.85 2.11
C ALA A 168 -2.09 12.09 1.99
N SER A 169 -1.23 12.46 1.04
CA SER A 169 0.08 11.84 0.82
C SER A 169 1.22 12.50 1.59
N HIS A 170 0.92 13.43 2.51
CA HIS A 170 1.92 14.19 3.26
C HIS A 170 2.89 14.99 2.37
N THR A 171 2.52 15.36 1.14
CA THR A 171 3.36 16.15 0.22
C THR A 171 2.95 17.63 0.15
N SER A 172 2.02 18.07 1.00
CA SER A 172 1.58 19.48 1.06
C SER A 172 2.66 20.47 1.51
N GLY A 173 3.77 20.02 2.10
CA GLY A 173 4.78 20.90 2.69
C GLY A 173 4.36 21.52 4.03
N LEU A 174 3.21 21.12 4.58
CA LEU A 174 2.77 21.53 5.92
C LEU A 174 3.54 20.77 7.00
N GLY A 175 3.90 21.48 8.07
CA GLY A 175 4.52 20.88 9.25
C GLY A 175 3.64 19.84 9.93
N ARG A 176 4.22 19.12 10.90
CA ARG A 176 3.50 18.09 11.67
C ARG A 176 2.36 18.68 12.48
N TYR A 177 2.65 19.78 13.17
CA TYR A 177 1.74 20.50 14.06
C TYR A 177 1.78 21.99 13.72
N ILE A 178 0.71 22.72 14.04
CA ILE A 178 0.64 24.19 13.90
C ILE A 178 0.21 24.82 15.22
N TYR A 179 -0.92 24.37 15.76
CA TYR A 179 -1.51 24.86 17.01
C TYR A 179 -1.37 23.84 18.17
N VAL A 180 -0.49 22.85 18.00
CA VAL A 180 -0.31 21.73 18.93
C VAL A 180 1.16 21.61 19.33
N GLY A 181 1.42 21.44 20.62
CA GLY A 181 2.75 21.22 21.18
C GLY A 181 3.51 22.51 21.49
N ASP A 182 2.80 23.60 21.81
CA ASP A 182 3.48 24.82 22.28
C ASP A 182 4.08 24.57 23.68
N LEU A 183 5.41 24.65 23.79
CA LEU A 183 6.11 24.43 25.05
C LEU A 183 5.78 25.49 26.10
N ALA A 184 5.34 26.69 25.68
CA ALA A 184 5.00 27.78 26.58
C ALA A 184 3.81 27.48 27.50
N ILE A 185 2.96 26.52 27.13
CA ILE A 185 1.79 26.11 27.92
C ILE A 185 2.02 24.78 28.68
N VAL A 186 3.17 24.13 28.48
CA VAL A 186 3.51 22.90 29.19
C VAL A 186 3.83 23.27 30.65
N PRO A 187 3.16 22.65 31.65
CA PRO A 187 3.47 22.90 33.05
C PRO A 187 4.95 22.66 33.35
N ASP A 188 5.54 23.56 34.14
CA ASP A 188 6.95 23.52 34.58
C ASP A 188 8.01 23.59 33.46
N PHE A 189 7.62 23.92 32.22
CA PHE A 189 8.59 24.14 31.16
C PHE A 189 9.44 25.40 31.43
N ASN A 190 10.75 25.22 31.50
CA ASN A 190 11.71 26.32 31.68
C ASN A 190 12.33 26.73 30.33
N PRO A 191 11.91 27.85 29.71
CA PRO A 191 12.43 28.28 28.40
C PRO A 191 13.95 28.53 28.41
N ALA A 192 14.51 28.95 29.55
CA ALA A 192 15.94 29.24 29.67
C ALA A 192 16.84 28.00 29.43
N MET A 193 16.33 26.79 29.68
CA MET A 193 17.06 25.55 29.40
C MET A 193 17.38 25.35 27.92
N LEU A 194 16.59 25.96 27.03
CA LEU A 194 16.81 25.95 25.58
C LEU A 194 17.33 27.31 25.07
N GLY A 195 17.69 28.24 25.96
CA GLY A 195 18.07 29.60 25.60
C GLY A 195 16.93 30.44 25.00
N LEU A 196 15.67 30.03 25.22
CA LEU A 196 14.49 30.75 24.74
C LEU A 196 14.20 31.97 25.63
N PRO A 197 13.61 33.05 25.08
CA PRO A 197 13.18 34.18 25.89
C PRO A 197 12.11 33.75 26.91
N GLY A 198 12.05 34.45 28.04
CA GLY A 198 11.02 34.19 29.05
C GLY A 198 9.62 34.36 28.46
N ILE A 199 8.66 33.50 28.86
CA ILE A 199 7.29 33.51 28.34
C ILE A 199 6.61 34.87 28.55
N ASN A 200 6.86 35.53 29.69
CA ASN A 200 6.33 36.88 29.94
C ASN A 200 6.85 37.94 28.95
N ALA A 201 7.99 37.69 28.29
CA ALA A 201 8.56 38.56 27.27
C ALA A 201 7.97 38.31 25.87
N THR A 202 7.13 37.28 25.67
CA THR A 202 6.52 36.97 24.36
C THR A 202 5.15 37.63 24.15
N GLY A 203 4.59 38.28 25.17
CA GLY A 203 3.35 39.05 25.09
C GLY A 203 2.13 38.19 24.76
N SER A 204 1.26 38.65 23.86
CA SER A 204 0.03 37.97 23.43
C SER A 204 0.24 36.84 22.40
N LYS A 205 1.49 36.42 22.15
CA LYS A 205 1.82 35.40 21.14
C LYS A 205 1.62 33.95 21.60
N VAL A 206 1.38 33.72 22.89
CA VAL A 206 1.09 32.38 23.41
C VAL A 206 -0.33 31.99 23.02
N SER A 207 -0.49 30.86 22.34
CA SER A 207 -1.81 30.34 22.00
C SER A 207 -2.59 30.06 23.28
N THR A 208 -3.84 30.53 23.35
CA THR A 208 -4.71 30.27 24.51
C THR A 208 -5.42 28.91 24.42
N CYS A 209 -5.11 28.11 23.39
CA CYS A 209 -5.64 26.79 23.17
C CYS A 209 -4.54 25.84 22.67
N ASP A 210 -4.65 24.59 23.09
CA ASP A 210 -3.90 23.47 22.55
C ASP A 210 -4.64 22.22 23.04
N PRO A 211 -5.12 21.31 22.17
CA PRO A 211 -5.68 20.04 22.63
C PRO A 211 -4.65 19.20 23.41
N PHE A 212 -3.39 19.67 23.50
CA PHE A 212 -2.29 19.02 24.15
C PHE A 212 -1.39 19.97 25.00
N PRO A 213 -1.09 19.85 26.34
CA PRO A 213 -1.49 18.95 27.45
C PRO A 213 -2.56 19.58 28.35
N GLY A 214 -3.83 19.24 28.11
CA GLY A 214 -4.92 19.63 29.00
C GLY A 214 -5.33 21.10 28.91
N ALA A 215 -4.78 21.86 27.96
CA ALA A 215 -5.33 23.15 27.57
C ALA A 215 -6.66 22.96 26.82
N ARG A 216 -7.42 24.05 26.67
CA ARG A 216 -8.72 24.00 26.00
C ARG A 216 -8.54 23.65 24.52
N ILE A 217 -9.58 23.03 23.95
CA ILE A 217 -9.65 22.75 22.51
C ILE A 217 -9.70 24.09 21.74
N CYS A 218 -8.90 24.19 20.68
CA CYS A 218 -8.96 25.31 19.75
C CYS A 218 -10.26 25.29 18.95
N THR A 219 -10.89 26.45 18.81
CA THR A 219 -12.01 26.67 17.88
C THR A 219 -11.54 26.56 16.43
N ARG A 220 -12.47 26.41 15.47
CA ARG A 220 -12.12 26.36 14.05
C ARG A 220 -11.40 27.64 13.61
N GLU A 221 -11.89 28.79 14.09
CA GLU A 221 -11.36 30.11 13.78
C GLU A 221 -9.91 30.26 14.25
N GLU A 222 -9.59 29.72 15.44
CA GLU A 222 -8.22 29.72 15.98
C GLU A 222 -7.28 28.81 15.19
N VAL A 223 -7.77 27.65 14.75
CA VAL A 223 -6.99 26.75 13.88
C VAL A 223 -6.68 27.43 12.55
N VAL A 224 -7.67 28.07 11.92
CA VAL A 224 -7.49 28.82 10.66
C VAL A 224 -6.57 30.02 10.85
N ALA A 225 -6.70 30.76 11.95
CA ALA A 225 -5.80 31.87 12.27
C ALA A 225 -4.34 31.39 12.43
N GLY A 226 -4.13 30.23 13.07
CA GLY A 226 -2.81 29.61 13.18
C GLY A 226 -2.23 29.20 11.83
N LEU A 227 -3.04 28.62 10.93
CA LEU A 227 -2.66 28.32 9.55
C LEU A 227 -2.30 29.57 8.75
N ASN A 228 -3.01 30.68 8.99
CA ASN A 228 -2.76 31.95 8.32
C ASN A 228 -1.54 32.73 8.88
N ASN A 229 -0.86 32.21 9.90
CA ASN A 229 0.41 32.78 10.35
C ASN A 229 1.53 32.39 9.35
N PRO A 230 2.23 33.36 8.74
CA PRO A 230 3.26 33.09 7.74
C PRO A 230 4.39 32.15 8.19
N ALA A 231 4.61 32.00 9.50
CA ALA A 231 5.59 31.06 10.04
C ALA A 231 5.26 29.58 9.71
N TYR A 232 3.98 29.25 9.51
CA TYR A 232 3.49 27.90 9.30
C TYR A 232 2.98 27.62 7.89
N TYR A 233 3.16 28.58 6.97
CA TYR A 233 2.81 28.36 5.57
C TYR A 233 3.52 27.13 5.00
N PRO A 234 2.84 26.37 4.11
CA PRO A 234 3.43 25.21 3.48
C PRO A 234 4.70 25.62 2.72
N ARG A 235 5.73 24.78 2.80
CA ARG A 235 6.99 25.00 2.09
C ARG A 235 7.16 23.92 1.03
N SER A 236 7.40 24.35 -0.21
CA SER A 236 7.76 23.46 -1.32
C SER A 236 6.76 22.32 -1.53
N THR A 237 5.50 22.65 -1.80
CA THR A 237 4.46 21.67 -2.14
C THR A 237 4.96 20.67 -3.18
N ASN A 238 4.75 19.38 -2.92
CA ASN A 238 5.18 18.25 -3.74
C ASN A 238 6.71 18.07 -3.89
N SER A 239 7.54 18.75 -3.11
CA SER A 239 9.00 18.50 -3.13
C SER A 239 9.41 17.23 -2.38
N GLY A 240 8.50 16.62 -1.63
CA GLY A 240 8.71 15.36 -0.91
C GLY A 240 7.77 15.20 0.29
N PRO A 241 7.72 14.00 0.90
CA PRO A 241 6.87 13.77 2.07
C PRO A 241 7.37 14.49 3.33
N LEU A 242 6.47 15.21 3.98
CA LEU A 242 6.61 15.75 5.34
C LEU A 242 5.37 15.38 6.13
N TYR A 243 5.52 14.48 7.11
CA TYR A 243 4.41 13.98 7.90
C TYR A 243 3.63 15.12 8.56
N SER A 244 2.35 15.23 8.21
CA SER A 244 1.49 16.34 8.59
C SER A 244 0.20 15.86 9.21
N ASN A 245 0.03 16.10 10.51
CA ASN A 245 -1.23 15.84 11.16
C ASN A 245 -2.28 16.93 10.85
N ILE A 246 -1.83 18.18 10.74
CA ILE A 246 -2.70 19.30 10.34
C ILE A 246 -3.24 19.11 8.92
N GLY A 247 -2.50 18.43 8.04
CA GLY A 247 -3.01 18.07 6.73
C GLY A 247 -4.29 17.24 6.81
N PHE A 248 -4.36 16.30 7.76
CA PHE A 248 -5.57 15.50 7.99
C PHE A 248 -6.68 16.26 8.73
N THR A 249 -6.36 17.24 9.56
CA THR A 249 -7.36 18.19 10.08
C THR A 249 -8.01 18.98 8.93
N LEU A 250 -7.23 19.46 7.96
CA LEU A 250 -7.75 20.14 6.77
C LEU A 250 -8.64 19.21 5.92
N LEU A 251 -8.27 17.92 5.77
CA LEU A 251 -9.14 16.93 5.12
C LEU A 251 -10.47 16.76 5.86
N GLY A 252 -10.45 16.72 7.20
CA GLY A 252 -11.67 16.72 8.01
C GLY A 252 -12.54 17.95 7.77
N MET A 253 -11.95 19.15 7.79
CA MET A 253 -12.66 20.39 7.49
C MET A 253 -13.25 20.42 6.07
N ALA A 254 -12.56 19.81 5.09
CA ALA A 254 -13.08 19.67 3.73
C ALA A 254 -14.32 18.76 3.68
N LEU A 255 -14.31 17.64 4.42
CA LEU A 255 -15.49 16.77 4.58
C LEU A 255 -16.66 17.53 5.20
N GLU A 256 -16.41 18.28 6.27
CA GLU A 256 -17.42 19.08 6.96
C GLU A 256 -18.03 20.15 6.03
N ALA A 257 -17.20 20.80 5.21
CA ALA A 257 -17.64 21.81 4.27
C ALA A 257 -18.64 21.27 3.23
N VAL A 258 -18.43 20.05 2.72
CA VAL A 258 -19.28 19.46 1.66
C VAL A 258 -20.49 18.68 2.19
N HIS A 259 -20.41 18.14 3.41
CA HIS A 259 -21.50 17.34 4.00
C HIS A 259 -22.34 18.09 5.03
N LYS A 260 -21.88 19.25 5.51
CA LYS A 260 -22.57 20.06 6.54
C LYS A 260 -22.85 19.27 7.83
N LYS A 261 -21.95 18.34 8.16
CA LYS A 261 -21.92 17.51 9.36
C LYS A 261 -20.51 17.56 9.94
N THR A 262 -20.31 17.17 11.20
CA THR A 262 -18.96 17.05 11.75
C THR A 262 -18.23 15.87 11.10
N SER A 263 -16.90 15.94 11.03
CA SER A 263 -16.07 14.87 10.49
C SER A 263 -16.28 13.53 11.20
N GLU A 264 -16.58 13.55 12.50
CA GLU A 264 -16.92 12.36 13.28
C GLU A 264 -18.23 11.72 12.81
N GLN A 265 -19.28 12.52 12.59
CA GLN A 265 -20.56 12.02 12.09
C GLN A 265 -20.42 11.48 10.65
N ILE A 266 -19.59 12.11 9.83
CA ILE A 266 -19.35 11.66 8.45
C ILE A 266 -18.63 10.31 8.44
N ILE A 267 -17.57 10.15 9.24
CA ILE A 267 -16.87 8.87 9.39
C ILE A 267 -17.80 7.80 9.95
N HIS A 268 -18.68 8.16 10.88
CA HIS A 268 -19.70 7.25 11.39
C HIS A 268 -20.63 6.78 10.27
N ASP A 269 -21.28 7.72 9.58
CA ASP A 269 -22.32 7.44 8.58
C ASP A 269 -21.77 6.70 7.36
N LEU A 270 -20.55 7.02 6.91
CA LEU A 270 -19.95 6.45 5.71
C LEU A 270 -19.17 5.17 5.97
N ILE A 271 -18.67 4.95 7.19
CA ILE A 271 -17.70 3.87 7.47
C ILE A 271 -18.13 3.01 8.66
N THR A 272 -18.15 3.55 9.88
CA THR A 272 -18.30 2.69 11.06
C THR A 272 -19.69 2.08 11.16
N PHE A 273 -20.74 2.80 10.78
CA PHE A 273 -22.10 2.27 10.75
C PHE A 273 -22.31 1.20 9.64
N PRO A 274 -21.98 1.46 8.36
CA PRO A 274 -22.09 0.43 7.30
C PRO A 274 -21.27 -0.84 7.55
N LEU A 275 -20.12 -0.72 8.23
CA LEU A 275 -19.27 -1.86 8.57
C LEU A 275 -19.60 -2.51 9.92
N SER A 276 -20.59 -1.99 10.65
CA SER A 276 -20.97 -2.48 11.99
C SER A 276 -19.80 -2.47 12.98
N LEU A 277 -18.96 -1.43 12.93
CA LEU A 277 -17.83 -1.21 13.84
C LEU A 277 -18.33 -0.53 15.14
N SER A 278 -19.18 -1.25 15.86
CA SER A 278 -19.95 -0.72 17.00
C SER A 278 -19.11 -0.18 18.17
N LYS A 279 -17.83 -0.56 18.25
CA LYS A 279 -16.89 -0.11 19.29
C LYS A 279 -15.83 0.86 18.74
N THR A 280 -15.97 1.32 17.50
CA THR A 280 -15.14 2.35 16.89
C THR A 280 -15.85 3.71 16.92
N SER A 281 -15.34 4.67 17.69
CA SER A 281 -15.91 6.02 17.74
C SER A 281 -14.89 7.06 18.22
N PHE A 282 -15.23 8.34 18.05
CA PHE A 282 -14.48 9.46 18.62
C PHE A 282 -14.81 9.74 20.09
N SER A 283 -15.81 9.05 20.64
CA SER A 283 -16.21 9.22 22.03
C SER A 283 -15.26 8.47 22.95
N THR A 284 -14.83 9.13 24.01
CA THR A 284 -14.08 8.48 25.08
C THR A 284 -14.94 7.40 25.73
N PRO A 285 -14.45 6.16 25.88
CA PRO A 285 -15.17 5.12 26.60
C PRO A 285 -15.46 5.56 28.04
N LYS A 286 -16.73 5.49 28.46
CA LYS A 286 -17.16 5.87 29.82
C LYS A 286 -16.92 4.77 30.84
N ASN A 287 -16.85 3.52 30.40
CA ASN A 287 -16.69 2.36 31.27
C ASN A 287 -15.25 1.84 31.21
N VAL A 288 -14.57 1.92 32.36
CA VAL A 288 -13.16 1.49 32.53
C VAL A 288 -12.97 -0.04 32.42
N SER A 289 -14.05 -0.82 32.56
CA SER A 289 -14.01 -2.28 32.36
C SER A 289 -14.00 -2.69 30.89
N THR A 290 -14.40 -1.78 29.99
CA THR A 290 -14.46 -2.01 28.54
C THR A 290 -13.39 -1.25 27.76
N ALA A 291 -12.48 -0.56 28.47
CA ALA A 291 -11.41 0.22 27.86
C ALA A 291 -10.11 0.04 28.64
N LEU A 292 -9.03 -0.15 27.90
CA LEU A 292 -7.70 -0.21 28.49
C LEU A 292 -7.21 1.22 28.69
N LEU A 293 -7.47 1.77 29.88
CA LEU A 293 -7.06 3.13 30.24
C LEU A 293 -5.63 3.15 30.79
N PRO A 294 -4.90 4.26 30.67
CA PRO A 294 -3.62 4.42 31.34
C PRO A 294 -3.91 4.62 32.85
N ARG A 295 -3.46 3.72 33.73
CA ARG A 295 -3.93 3.56 35.14
C ARG A 295 -3.02 4.18 36.21
N SER A 296 -1.85 4.71 35.85
CA SER A 296 -0.85 5.24 36.79
C SER A 296 -0.29 6.61 36.36
N LYS A 297 0.36 7.34 37.27
CA LYS A 297 1.14 8.55 36.92
C LYS A 297 2.29 8.25 35.96
N ALA A 298 2.80 7.01 35.94
CA ALA A 298 3.79 6.56 34.97
C ALA A 298 3.19 6.41 33.56
N ASP A 299 1.88 6.14 33.46
CA ASP A 299 1.10 6.27 32.23
C ASP A 299 0.69 7.72 31.91
N GLY A 300 0.83 8.60 32.90
CA GLY A 300 -0.01 9.74 33.13
C GLY A 300 0.61 11.06 32.76
N ARG A 301 0.79 11.31 31.45
CA ARG A 301 0.83 12.71 31.01
C ARG A 301 -0.32 13.10 30.08
N TRP A 302 -1.09 12.15 29.54
CA TRP A 302 -2.03 12.47 28.45
C TRP A 302 -3.20 11.50 28.33
N PHE A 303 -4.20 11.68 29.18
CA PHE A 303 -5.57 11.34 28.81
C PHE A 303 -6.19 12.59 28.21
N VAL A 304 -6.14 12.71 26.89
CA VAL A 304 -6.90 13.76 26.20
C VAL A 304 -8.28 13.18 25.92
N PRO A 305 -9.37 13.65 26.55
CA PRO A 305 -10.70 13.10 26.31
C PRO A 305 -11.13 13.32 24.85
N SER A 306 -10.82 14.50 24.30
CA SER A 306 -11.20 14.89 22.94
C SER A 306 -10.08 15.64 22.23
N PHE A 307 -9.81 15.27 20.97
CA PHE A 307 -8.86 15.95 20.10
C PHE A 307 -9.50 17.14 19.34
N GLY A 308 -10.83 17.35 19.45
CA GLY A 308 -11.54 18.42 18.76
C GLY A 308 -11.28 18.43 17.25
N ASN A 309 -10.91 19.59 16.70
CA ASN A 309 -10.51 19.75 15.28
C ASN A 309 -9.37 18.81 14.82
N TYR A 310 -8.68 18.17 15.76
CA TYR A 310 -7.62 17.21 15.48
C TYR A 310 -8.10 15.75 15.40
N ASN A 311 -9.39 15.49 15.67
CA ASN A 311 -10.01 14.17 15.58
C ASN A 311 -9.73 13.45 14.25
N PRO A 312 -9.89 14.08 13.06
CA PRO A 312 -9.59 13.45 11.77
C PRO A 312 -8.15 12.91 11.63
N SER A 313 -7.22 13.41 12.46
CA SER A 313 -5.83 13.00 12.44
C SER A 313 -5.52 11.83 13.36
N GLY A 314 -6.26 11.66 14.46
CA GLY A 314 -5.88 10.66 15.48
C GLY A 314 -6.89 10.37 16.58
N GLY A 315 -8.13 10.83 16.46
CA GLY A 315 -9.09 10.89 17.56
C GLY A 315 -9.79 9.58 17.90
N LEU A 316 -9.74 8.55 17.02
CA LEU A 316 -10.54 7.35 17.20
C LEU A 316 -10.09 6.48 18.38
N TRP A 317 -11.10 5.92 19.02
CA TRP A 317 -11.03 4.72 19.85
C TRP A 317 -11.58 3.55 19.04
N SER A 318 -11.00 2.36 19.22
CA SER A 318 -11.46 1.12 18.56
C SER A 318 -11.06 -0.10 19.38
N THR A 319 -11.51 -1.27 18.95
CA THR A 319 -11.00 -2.58 19.39
C THR A 319 -10.16 -3.23 18.29
N PRO A 320 -9.30 -4.21 18.63
CA PRO A 320 -8.65 -5.07 17.63
C PRO A 320 -9.66 -5.73 16.68
N ASN A 321 -10.81 -6.19 17.19
CA ASN A 321 -11.86 -6.81 16.37
C ASN A 321 -12.45 -5.87 15.32
N ASP A 322 -12.79 -4.63 15.69
CA ASP A 322 -13.33 -3.66 14.73
C ASP A 322 -12.25 -3.14 13.77
N GLN A 323 -10.99 -3.03 14.21
CA GLN A 323 -9.89 -2.70 13.31
C GLN A 323 -9.65 -3.79 12.26
N LEU A 324 -9.67 -5.07 12.63
CA LEU A 324 -9.49 -6.15 11.67
C LEU A 324 -10.61 -6.14 10.63
N LYS A 325 -11.88 -6.00 11.06
CA LYS A 325 -13.02 -5.86 10.14
C LYS A 325 -12.87 -4.69 9.18
N PHE A 326 -12.38 -3.55 9.67
CA PHE A 326 -12.09 -2.39 8.83
C PHE A 326 -11.04 -2.71 7.76
N LEU A 327 -9.92 -3.34 8.13
CA LEU A 327 -8.87 -3.71 7.18
C LEU A 327 -9.34 -4.76 6.16
N GLN A 328 -10.08 -5.78 6.60
CA GLN A 328 -10.72 -6.76 5.72
C GLN A 328 -11.68 -6.09 4.73
N SER A 329 -12.42 -5.06 5.16
CA SER A 329 -13.33 -4.32 4.27
C SER A 329 -12.62 -3.57 3.15
N ILE A 330 -11.36 -3.16 3.36
CA ILE A 330 -10.53 -2.52 2.34
C ILE A 330 -10.13 -3.56 1.30
N LEU A 331 -9.56 -4.69 1.75
CA LEU A 331 -9.09 -5.78 0.88
C LEU A 331 -10.22 -6.40 0.06
N SER A 332 -11.38 -6.63 0.68
CA SER A 332 -12.59 -7.15 0.01
C SER A 332 -13.38 -6.11 -0.80
N HIS A 333 -12.89 -4.87 -0.91
CA HIS A 333 -13.54 -3.80 -1.70
C HIS A 333 -14.98 -3.52 -1.27
N LYS A 334 -15.28 -3.64 0.04
CA LYS A 334 -16.67 -3.59 0.54
C LYS A 334 -17.33 -2.21 0.43
N LEU A 335 -16.54 -1.13 0.57
CA LEU A 335 -17.05 0.25 0.51
C LEU A 335 -16.64 1.00 -0.76
N LEU A 336 -15.51 0.64 -1.37
CA LEU A 336 -15.00 1.24 -2.60
C LEU A 336 -14.98 0.20 -3.71
N SER A 337 -15.24 0.62 -4.95
CA SER A 337 -15.00 -0.27 -6.11
C SER A 337 -13.55 -0.77 -6.13
N LYS A 338 -13.32 -1.98 -6.66
CA LYS A 338 -11.99 -2.58 -6.79
C LYS A 338 -10.94 -1.64 -7.40
N PRO A 339 -11.19 -0.93 -8.52
CA PRO A 339 -10.23 0.04 -9.07
C PRO A 339 -9.94 1.22 -8.12
N ALA A 340 -10.93 1.71 -7.38
CA ALA A 340 -10.75 2.80 -6.43
C ALA A 340 -9.90 2.36 -5.23
N THR A 341 -10.13 1.17 -4.68
CA THR A 341 -9.27 0.60 -3.64
C THR A 341 -7.84 0.41 -4.16
N GLN A 342 -7.67 -0.21 -5.33
CA GLN A 342 -6.35 -0.44 -5.91
C GLN A 342 -5.58 0.86 -6.15
N ARG A 343 -6.26 1.94 -6.56
CA ARG A 343 -5.66 3.28 -6.69
C ARG A 343 -5.26 3.90 -5.35
N TRP A 344 -6.03 3.64 -4.29
CA TRP A 344 -5.70 4.09 -2.93
C TRP A 344 -4.45 3.36 -2.39
N LEU A 345 -4.32 2.08 -2.72
CA LEU A 345 -3.17 1.22 -2.39
C LEU A 345 -2.05 1.37 -3.41
N GLN A 346 -1.66 2.62 -3.71
CA GLN A 346 -0.50 2.95 -4.53
C GLN A 346 0.45 3.88 -3.78
N PRO A 347 1.78 3.71 -3.91
CA PRO A 347 2.74 4.71 -3.50
C PRO A 347 2.47 6.06 -4.18
N ARG A 348 2.65 7.16 -3.44
CA ARG A 348 2.55 8.54 -3.94
C ARG A 348 3.89 9.26 -3.96
N ALA A 349 4.78 8.88 -3.04
CA ALA A 349 6.13 9.43 -2.99
C ALA A 349 7.08 8.42 -2.35
N LEU A 350 8.30 8.36 -2.86
CA LEU A 350 9.38 7.59 -2.24
C LEU A 350 10.00 8.41 -1.11
N LEU A 351 10.45 7.71 -0.07
CA LEU A 351 11.37 8.32 0.90
C LEU A 351 12.82 8.20 0.37
N PRO A 352 13.80 8.85 1.02
CA PRO A 352 15.23 8.59 0.80
C PRO A 352 15.67 7.17 1.24
N SER A 353 14.89 6.15 0.89
CA SER A 353 15.03 4.74 1.23
C SER A 353 14.40 3.91 0.13
N LEU A 354 15.09 2.86 -0.34
CA LEU A 354 14.54 1.91 -1.31
C LEU A 354 13.45 1.02 -0.71
N HIS A 355 13.32 1.01 0.62
CA HIS A 355 12.45 0.11 1.37
C HIS A 355 11.20 0.80 1.89
N GLN A 356 10.99 2.08 1.57
CA GLN A 356 9.90 2.85 2.14
C GLN A 356 9.30 3.83 1.15
N ALA A 357 7.98 3.93 1.18
CA ALA A 357 7.22 4.92 0.45
C ALA A 357 6.06 5.44 1.30
N VAL A 358 5.44 6.52 0.83
CA VAL A 358 4.25 7.11 1.43
C VAL A 358 3.13 7.05 0.41
N GLY A 359 1.97 6.54 0.83
CA GLY A 359 0.72 6.57 0.09
C GLY A 359 -0.25 7.62 0.63
N GLU A 360 -1.50 7.60 0.16
CA GLU A 360 -2.57 8.40 0.74
C GLU A 360 -2.97 7.82 2.11
N SER A 361 -2.48 8.41 3.21
CA SER A 361 -2.53 7.94 4.60
C SER A 361 -1.58 6.79 5.00
N TRP A 362 -1.04 6.03 4.04
CA TRP A 362 -0.22 4.84 4.28
C TRP A 362 1.28 5.14 4.42
N GLU A 363 1.91 4.51 5.41
CA GLU A 363 3.34 4.22 5.46
C GLU A 363 3.56 2.86 4.77
N ILE A 364 4.30 2.82 3.65
CA ILE A 364 4.49 1.60 2.86
C ILE A 364 5.90 1.08 3.11
N LEU A 365 6.01 -0.18 3.51
CA LEU A 365 7.27 -0.86 3.78
C LEU A 365 7.53 -1.94 2.71
N ARG A 366 8.80 -2.08 2.30
CA ARG A 366 9.31 -3.14 1.42
C ARG A 366 10.50 -3.85 2.11
N PRO A 367 10.24 -4.76 3.06
CA PRO A 367 11.30 -5.48 3.75
C PRO A 367 12.06 -6.39 2.77
N THR A 368 13.37 -6.56 3.00
CA THR A 368 14.24 -7.40 2.16
C THR A 368 14.45 -8.79 2.74
N ASP A 369 13.88 -9.07 3.90
CA ASP A 369 14.13 -10.25 4.73
C ASP A 369 12.84 -11.04 5.01
N LEU A 370 11.86 -10.94 4.11
CA LEU A 370 10.70 -11.83 4.09
C LEU A 370 11.15 -13.22 3.66
N ASP A 371 10.65 -14.24 4.33
CA ASP A 371 10.96 -15.65 4.05
C ASP A 371 10.10 -16.16 2.89
N VAL A 372 10.37 -15.62 1.70
CA VAL A 372 9.76 -16.03 0.42
C VAL A 372 10.86 -16.54 -0.50
N LYS A 373 10.57 -17.57 -1.29
CA LYS A 373 11.56 -18.23 -2.16
C LYS A 373 12.10 -17.30 -3.24
N THR A 374 11.19 -16.56 -3.89
CA THR A 374 11.55 -15.54 -4.87
C THR A 374 11.64 -14.18 -4.19
N SER A 375 12.89 -13.72 -3.99
CA SER A 375 13.18 -12.37 -3.51
C SER A 375 12.60 -11.34 -4.46
N ARG A 376 11.72 -10.48 -3.95
CA ARG A 376 11.06 -9.38 -4.68
C ARG A 376 10.57 -8.32 -3.71
N ALA A 377 10.18 -7.16 -4.24
CA ALA A 377 9.48 -6.16 -3.45
C ALA A 377 8.05 -6.62 -3.16
N ILE A 378 7.72 -6.83 -1.88
CA ILE A 378 6.35 -7.04 -1.40
C ILE A 378 5.95 -5.79 -0.61
N ASP A 379 4.93 -5.09 -1.08
CA ASP A 379 4.43 -3.86 -0.46
C ASP A 379 3.54 -4.18 0.74
N ILE A 380 3.96 -3.71 1.92
CA ILE A 380 3.18 -3.78 3.15
C ILE A 380 2.66 -2.39 3.45
N PHE A 381 1.35 -2.20 3.30
CA PHE A 381 0.68 -0.93 3.59
C PHE A 381 0.38 -0.88 5.08
N THR A 382 1.03 0.03 5.79
CA THR A 382 0.90 0.18 7.23
C THR A 382 0.40 1.57 7.60
N LYS A 383 -0.28 1.65 8.73
CA LYS A 383 -0.41 2.90 9.45
C LYS A 383 -0.12 2.69 10.92
N THR A 384 0.89 3.39 11.39
CA THR A 384 1.21 3.44 12.81
C THR A 384 0.37 4.50 13.51
N GLY A 385 0.05 4.23 14.77
CA GLY A 385 -0.71 5.12 15.64
C GLY A 385 -0.04 5.20 17.00
N GLY A 386 0.17 6.41 17.48
CA GLY A 386 0.72 6.66 18.81
C GLY A 386 -0.02 7.80 19.49
N VAL A 387 -0.41 7.56 20.73
CA VAL A 387 -0.83 8.54 21.73
C VAL A 387 -0.16 8.11 23.02
N THR A 388 0.34 8.99 23.88
CA THR A 388 1.06 8.54 25.09
C THR A 388 0.26 7.48 25.85
N GLY A 389 0.93 6.35 26.17
CA GLY A 389 0.30 5.18 26.79
C GLY A 389 -0.41 4.24 25.82
N TYR A 390 -0.48 4.54 24.53
CA TYR A 390 -1.14 3.76 23.48
C TYR A 390 -0.30 3.67 22.21
N ALA A 391 -0.28 2.49 21.61
CA ALA A 391 0.25 2.32 20.27
C ALA A 391 -0.61 1.35 19.47
N ALA A 392 -0.66 1.56 18.16
CA ALA A 392 -1.38 0.70 17.24
C ALA A 392 -0.61 0.57 15.92
N TYR A 393 -0.61 -0.63 15.35
CA TYR A 393 -0.25 -0.90 13.98
C TYR A 393 -1.47 -1.49 13.29
N ALA A 394 -1.84 -0.89 12.16
CA ALA A 394 -2.78 -1.45 11.21
C ALA A 394 -2.01 -1.72 9.92
N ALA A 395 -2.03 -2.96 9.43
CA ALA A 395 -1.27 -3.33 8.24
C ALA A 395 -2.08 -4.24 7.32
N ILE A 396 -1.90 -4.07 6.02
CA ILE A 396 -2.40 -5.00 5.01
C ILE A 396 -1.28 -5.36 4.03
N VAL A 397 -1.33 -6.59 3.51
CA VAL A 397 -0.48 -7.06 2.40
C VAL A 397 -1.41 -7.48 1.28
N PRO A 398 -1.76 -6.58 0.34
CA PRO A 398 -2.80 -6.84 -0.67
C PRO A 398 -2.50 -8.03 -1.58
N GLU A 399 -1.22 -8.35 -1.80
CA GLU A 399 -0.82 -9.52 -2.58
C GLU A 399 -1.34 -10.85 -2.01
N TYR A 400 -1.55 -10.93 -0.69
CA TYR A 400 -1.98 -12.16 0.00
C TYR A 400 -3.29 -12.01 0.77
N ASP A 401 -4.01 -10.90 0.58
CA ASP A 401 -5.19 -10.54 1.38
C ASP A 401 -4.95 -10.64 2.91
N ILE A 402 -3.73 -10.33 3.35
CA ILE A 402 -3.40 -10.29 4.78
C ILE A 402 -3.90 -8.98 5.37
N ALA A 403 -4.60 -9.06 6.50
CA ALA A 403 -4.81 -7.94 7.41
C ALA A 403 -4.23 -8.25 8.80
N LEU A 404 -3.57 -7.28 9.43
CA LEU A 404 -2.91 -7.40 10.72
C LEU A 404 -3.17 -6.17 11.58
N THR A 405 -3.56 -6.39 12.84
CA THR A 405 -3.66 -5.36 13.86
C THR A 405 -2.79 -5.73 15.06
N ILE A 406 -2.01 -4.77 15.55
CA ILE A 406 -1.31 -4.88 16.84
C ILE A 406 -1.68 -3.67 17.65
N ASN A 407 -2.23 -3.87 18.84
CA ASN A 407 -2.69 -2.80 19.68
C ASN A 407 -2.09 -2.97 21.07
N ALA A 408 -1.49 -1.91 21.60
CA ALA A 408 -0.83 -1.94 22.90
C ALA A 408 -1.23 -0.73 23.74
N ALA A 409 -1.33 -0.93 25.05
CA ALA A 409 -1.40 0.17 26.01
C ALA A 409 -0.56 -0.12 27.25
N GLY A 410 0.17 0.91 27.69
CA GLY A 410 1.18 0.86 28.76
C GLY A 410 2.34 1.81 28.51
N GLY A 411 3.27 1.91 29.47
CA GLY A 411 4.40 2.83 29.41
C GLY A 411 5.38 2.55 28.26
N GLN A 412 5.31 1.36 27.64
CA GLN A 412 6.19 0.91 26.56
C GLN A 412 5.39 0.42 25.34
N ALA A 413 4.18 0.95 25.14
CA ALA A 413 3.30 0.54 24.03
C ALA A 413 3.97 0.64 22.65
N GLN A 414 4.78 1.67 22.41
CA GLN A 414 5.47 1.84 21.14
C GLN A 414 6.55 0.77 20.91
N ASP A 415 7.29 0.40 21.96
CA ASP A 415 8.28 -0.67 21.91
C ASP A 415 7.62 -2.02 21.66
N ALA A 416 6.44 -2.25 22.27
CA ALA A 416 5.64 -3.45 22.02
C ALA A 416 5.27 -3.60 20.54
N VAL A 417 4.61 -2.60 19.94
CA VAL A 417 4.16 -2.72 18.54
C VAL A 417 5.33 -2.81 17.56
N SER A 418 6.42 -2.09 17.79
CA SER A 418 7.60 -2.11 16.91
C SER A 418 8.41 -3.40 17.02
N THR A 419 8.46 -4.02 18.21
CA THR A 419 9.09 -5.32 18.42
C THR A 419 8.28 -6.44 17.78
N LEU A 420 6.97 -6.44 17.98
CA LEU A 420 6.07 -7.52 17.54
C LEU A 420 5.84 -7.52 16.03
N PHE A 421 5.77 -6.35 15.40
CA PHE A 421 5.41 -6.23 13.98
C PHE A 421 6.26 -7.11 13.05
N PRO A 422 7.61 -7.03 13.02
CA PRO A 422 8.41 -7.89 12.15
C PRO A 422 8.34 -9.37 12.54
N GLN A 423 8.13 -9.69 13.82
CA GLN A 423 8.02 -11.08 14.29
C GLN A 423 6.72 -11.75 13.86
N LEU A 424 5.67 -10.97 13.57
CA LEU A 424 4.37 -11.45 13.09
C LEU A 424 4.33 -11.47 11.57
N VAL A 425 4.75 -10.38 10.93
CA VAL A 425 4.64 -10.20 9.47
C VAL A 425 5.49 -11.20 8.70
N ARG A 426 6.73 -11.45 9.11
CA ARG A 426 7.63 -12.37 8.40
C ARG A 426 7.03 -13.79 8.29
N PRO A 427 6.66 -14.47 9.39
CA PRO A 427 6.07 -15.80 9.29
C PRO A 427 4.68 -15.78 8.65
N LEU A 428 3.89 -14.71 8.82
CA LEU A 428 2.56 -14.60 8.21
C LEU A 428 2.63 -14.50 6.68
N VAL A 429 3.55 -13.71 6.14
CA VAL A 429 3.81 -13.64 4.70
C VAL A 429 4.33 -14.98 4.17
N ALA A 430 5.29 -15.61 4.86
CA ALA A 430 5.82 -16.91 4.46
C ALA A 430 4.73 -18.00 4.43
N TYR A 431 3.86 -17.98 5.42
CA TYR A 431 2.70 -18.88 5.50
C TYR A 431 1.72 -18.64 4.34
N ALA A 432 1.37 -17.38 4.07
CA ALA A 432 0.45 -17.03 3.00
C ALA A 432 1.03 -17.34 1.61
N ASP A 433 2.31 -17.06 1.37
CA ASP A 433 3.01 -17.38 0.11
C ASP A 433 3.01 -18.89 -0.15
N LYS A 434 3.27 -19.71 0.89
CA LYS A 434 3.19 -21.17 0.79
C LYS A 434 1.78 -21.65 0.45
N LEU A 435 0.75 -21.07 1.06
CA LEU A 435 -0.64 -21.39 0.73
C LEU A 435 -0.99 -21.00 -0.70
N ALA A 436 -0.57 -19.82 -1.16
CA ALA A 436 -0.83 -19.34 -2.51
C ALA A 436 -0.19 -20.28 -3.55
N GLN A 437 1.04 -20.73 -3.30
CA GLN A 437 1.70 -21.74 -4.15
C GLN A 437 0.97 -23.09 -4.14
N GLN A 438 0.50 -23.55 -2.99
CA GLN A 438 -0.25 -24.82 -2.89
C GLN A 438 -1.58 -24.73 -3.65
N GLN A 439 -2.33 -23.65 -3.45
CA GLN A 439 -3.57 -23.36 -4.15
C GLN A 439 -3.34 -23.28 -5.66
N ALA A 440 -2.35 -22.49 -6.10
CA ALA A 440 -2.04 -22.35 -7.52
C ALA A 440 -1.59 -23.67 -8.16
N ARG A 441 -0.85 -24.51 -7.42
CA ARG A 441 -0.43 -25.84 -7.89
C ARG A 441 -1.61 -26.77 -8.09
N ALA A 442 -2.56 -26.79 -7.15
CA ALA A 442 -3.78 -27.59 -7.31
C ALA A 442 -4.65 -27.07 -8.46
N GLU A 443 -4.78 -25.75 -8.56
CA GLU A 443 -5.71 -25.11 -9.48
C GLU A 443 -5.21 -25.09 -10.93
N TYR A 444 -3.98 -24.65 -11.18
CA TYR A 444 -3.51 -24.33 -12.53
C TYR A 444 -2.43 -25.26 -13.07
N ALA A 445 -1.66 -25.95 -12.22
CA ALA A 445 -0.57 -26.81 -12.69
C ALA A 445 -1.11 -28.08 -13.35
N GLY A 446 -0.37 -28.58 -14.34
CA GLY A 446 -0.73 -29.75 -15.13
C GLY A 446 -0.47 -29.54 -16.62
N THR A 447 -0.80 -30.57 -17.39
CA THR A 447 -0.71 -30.53 -18.85
C THR A 447 -2.07 -30.27 -19.46
N TYR A 448 -2.10 -29.39 -20.45
CA TYR A 448 -3.26 -29.04 -21.23
C TYR A 448 -3.00 -29.47 -22.67
N THR A 449 -3.97 -30.11 -23.32
CA THR A 449 -3.83 -30.60 -24.71
C THR A 449 -5.07 -30.33 -25.55
N ALA A 450 -4.92 -30.39 -26.87
CA ALA A 450 -6.03 -30.36 -27.81
C ALA A 450 -5.95 -31.56 -28.76
N LEU A 451 -7.11 -32.00 -29.26
CA LEU A 451 -7.19 -33.07 -30.25
C LEU A 451 -6.52 -32.65 -31.58
N GLY A 452 -5.90 -33.61 -32.26
CA GLY A 452 -5.28 -33.41 -33.58
C GLY A 452 -3.76 -33.41 -33.54
N VAL A 453 -3.14 -32.38 -34.14
CA VAL A 453 -1.68 -32.18 -34.15
C VAL A 453 -1.18 -32.01 -32.70
N ALA A 454 0.08 -32.37 -32.43
CA ALA A 454 0.69 -32.20 -31.12
C ALA A 454 0.58 -30.74 -30.63
N ASN A 455 -0.37 -30.52 -29.72
CA ASN A 455 -0.65 -29.24 -29.07
C ASN A 455 -0.66 -29.48 -27.57
N SER A 456 0.28 -28.87 -26.86
CA SER A 456 0.41 -29.01 -25.42
C SER A 456 0.92 -27.74 -24.77
N MET A 457 0.45 -27.50 -23.55
CA MET A 457 1.03 -26.54 -22.61
C MET A 457 1.15 -27.24 -21.26
N THR A 458 2.33 -27.24 -20.66
CA THR A 458 2.53 -27.78 -19.31
C THR A 458 2.88 -26.65 -18.36
N LEU A 459 2.09 -26.53 -17.30
CA LEU A 459 2.23 -25.51 -16.27
C LEU A 459 2.67 -26.13 -14.95
N ALA A 460 3.60 -25.47 -14.26
CA ALA A 460 4.08 -25.88 -12.96
C ALA A 460 4.22 -24.70 -11.98
N VAL A 461 4.12 -25.02 -10.69
CA VAL A 461 4.54 -24.10 -9.61
C VAL A 461 5.88 -24.58 -9.09
N ASP A 462 6.94 -23.86 -9.43
CA ASP A 462 8.32 -24.09 -8.99
C ASP A 462 8.73 -23.08 -7.90
N ASP A 463 10.02 -22.98 -7.58
CA ASP A 463 10.55 -22.02 -6.59
C ASP A 463 10.60 -20.57 -7.14
N GLY A 464 10.29 -20.35 -8.42
CA GLY A 464 10.25 -19.03 -9.05
C GLY A 464 8.88 -18.35 -8.95
N PRO A 465 8.74 -17.14 -9.53
CA PRO A 465 7.51 -16.35 -9.45
C PRO A 465 6.45 -16.83 -10.46
N GLY A 466 5.17 -16.65 -10.15
CA GLY A 466 4.07 -17.01 -11.07
C GLY A 466 4.02 -18.52 -11.39
N LEU A 467 3.43 -18.88 -12.53
CA LEU A 467 3.41 -20.26 -13.02
C LEU A 467 4.49 -20.45 -14.08
N ALA A 468 5.36 -21.45 -13.94
CA ALA A 468 6.31 -21.81 -14.97
C ALA A 468 5.60 -22.49 -16.15
N ILE A 469 5.99 -22.13 -17.37
CA ILE A 469 5.59 -22.83 -18.60
C ILE A 469 6.75 -23.77 -18.96
N GLU A 470 6.59 -25.05 -18.62
CA GLU A 470 7.64 -26.07 -18.84
C GLU A 470 7.67 -26.58 -20.28
N ASP A 471 6.48 -26.67 -20.89
CA ASP A 471 6.31 -27.02 -22.30
C ASP A 471 5.27 -26.09 -22.93
N LEU A 472 5.54 -25.69 -24.16
CA LEU A 472 4.59 -25.01 -25.02
C LEU A 472 4.84 -25.51 -26.45
N THR A 473 4.08 -26.51 -26.85
CA THR A 473 4.15 -27.08 -28.20
C THR A 473 2.86 -26.76 -28.94
N MET A 474 2.97 -26.09 -30.08
CA MET A 474 1.82 -25.68 -30.90
C MET A 474 2.01 -26.17 -32.32
N ASN A 475 1.06 -26.94 -32.83
CA ASN A 475 1.14 -27.59 -34.14
C ASN A 475 2.46 -28.38 -34.34
N GLY A 476 2.91 -29.08 -33.30
CA GLY A 476 4.17 -29.83 -33.28
C GLY A 476 5.44 -28.98 -33.19
N VAL A 477 5.33 -27.65 -33.06
CA VAL A 477 6.47 -26.75 -32.93
C VAL A 477 6.75 -26.47 -31.45
N PRO A 478 7.96 -26.74 -30.93
CA PRO A 478 8.36 -26.34 -29.58
C PRO A 478 8.56 -24.81 -29.53
N VAL A 479 7.52 -24.09 -29.10
CA VAL A 479 7.45 -22.64 -29.15
C VAL A 479 8.54 -22.00 -28.29
N LEU A 480 8.81 -22.53 -27.09
CA LEU A 480 9.81 -21.97 -26.19
C LEU A 480 11.23 -21.98 -26.79
N GLN A 481 11.60 -23.04 -27.54
CA GLN A 481 12.87 -23.10 -28.25
C GLN A 481 12.95 -22.06 -29.37
N SER A 482 11.84 -21.83 -30.07
CA SER A 482 11.73 -20.82 -31.12
C SER A 482 11.86 -19.41 -30.54
N LEU A 483 11.23 -19.13 -29.39
CA LEU A 483 11.34 -17.85 -28.68
C LEU A 483 12.75 -17.60 -28.17
N ALA A 484 13.40 -18.61 -27.58
CA ALA A 484 14.79 -18.53 -27.14
C ALA A 484 15.73 -18.16 -28.30
N ALA A 485 15.57 -18.84 -29.46
CA ALA A 485 16.36 -18.55 -30.65
C ALA A 485 16.12 -17.12 -31.19
N LEU A 486 14.86 -16.67 -31.22
CA LEU A 486 14.49 -15.32 -31.67
C LEU A 486 15.12 -14.23 -30.78
N GLN A 487 15.09 -14.43 -29.47
CA GLN A 487 15.63 -13.50 -28.48
C GLN A 487 17.13 -13.66 -28.24
N LYS A 488 17.77 -14.62 -28.92
CA LYS A 488 19.19 -14.97 -28.75
C LYS A 488 19.54 -15.33 -27.29
N ILE A 489 18.61 -15.97 -26.59
CA ILE A 489 18.79 -16.50 -25.24
C ILE A 489 19.08 -18.00 -25.38
N PRO A 490 20.13 -18.55 -24.72
CA PRO A 490 20.31 -20.00 -24.64
C PRO A 490 19.07 -20.66 -24.05
N TYR A 491 18.58 -21.76 -24.64
CA TYR A 491 17.30 -22.34 -24.24
C TYR A 491 17.26 -22.75 -22.76
N GLU A 492 18.38 -23.27 -22.25
CA GLU A 492 18.58 -23.60 -20.84
C GLU A 492 18.46 -22.40 -19.90
N SER A 493 18.77 -21.20 -20.38
CA SER A 493 18.68 -19.93 -19.66
C SER A 493 17.31 -19.26 -19.82
N LEU A 494 16.46 -19.71 -20.74
CA LEU A 494 15.11 -19.17 -20.92
C LEU A 494 14.21 -19.54 -19.73
N SER A 495 13.44 -18.56 -19.24
CA SER A 495 12.26 -18.80 -18.42
C SER A 495 11.03 -18.22 -19.11
N ALA A 496 9.96 -19.03 -19.22
CA ALA A 496 8.66 -18.56 -19.65
C ALA A 496 7.69 -18.75 -18.47
N ARG A 497 6.98 -17.70 -18.10
CA ARG A 497 6.12 -17.69 -16.91
C ARG A 497 4.79 -17.01 -17.18
N LEU A 498 3.72 -17.49 -16.56
CA LEU A 498 2.44 -16.81 -16.51
C LEU A 498 2.32 -15.98 -15.24
N TYR A 499 1.87 -14.75 -15.40
CA TYR A 499 1.56 -13.83 -14.31
C TYR A 499 0.12 -13.36 -14.38
N LEU A 500 -0.46 -13.17 -13.19
CA LEU A 500 -1.76 -12.54 -13.02
C LEU A 500 -1.64 -11.03 -13.26
N THR A 501 -1.87 -10.60 -14.49
CA THR A 501 -1.82 -9.18 -14.88
C THR A 501 -3.20 -8.53 -14.94
N ASP A 502 -4.26 -9.32 -14.93
CA ASP A 502 -5.63 -8.86 -14.67
C ASP A 502 -6.18 -9.51 -13.38
N PRO A 503 -5.80 -9.00 -12.20
CA PRO A 503 -6.32 -9.50 -10.93
C PRO A 503 -7.83 -9.27 -10.78
N SER A 504 -8.47 -8.47 -11.63
CA SER A 504 -9.92 -8.29 -11.63
C SER A 504 -10.65 -9.49 -12.21
N SER A 505 -9.96 -10.33 -12.99
CA SER A 505 -10.53 -11.53 -13.59
C SER A 505 -10.60 -12.76 -12.67
N LEU A 506 -9.89 -12.75 -11.55
CA LEU A 506 -9.90 -13.86 -10.60
C LEU A 506 -11.32 -14.21 -10.12
N GLY A 507 -11.65 -15.50 -10.14
CA GLY A 507 -12.94 -16.03 -9.73
C GLY A 507 -14.08 -15.82 -10.74
N MET A 508 -13.80 -15.27 -11.91
CA MET A 508 -14.72 -15.26 -13.05
C MET A 508 -14.62 -16.59 -13.83
N GLU A 509 -15.57 -16.86 -14.74
CA GLU A 509 -15.52 -18.04 -15.62
C GLU A 509 -14.29 -18.04 -16.54
N GLU A 510 -13.76 -16.85 -16.83
CA GLU A 510 -12.56 -16.62 -17.62
C GLU A 510 -11.56 -15.75 -16.84
N GLU A 511 -10.35 -16.28 -16.61
CA GLU A 511 -9.28 -15.56 -15.94
C GLU A 511 -8.15 -15.23 -16.93
N ALA A 512 -7.81 -13.94 -17.05
CA ALA A 512 -6.80 -13.47 -17.99
C ALA A 512 -5.41 -13.36 -17.33
N TRP A 513 -4.46 -14.07 -17.92
CA TRP A 513 -3.06 -14.13 -17.50
C TRP A 513 -2.16 -13.75 -18.66
N ARG A 514 -0.91 -13.35 -18.36
CA ARG A 514 0.07 -13.01 -19.40
C ARG A 514 1.35 -13.79 -19.26
N ILE A 515 1.85 -14.26 -20.40
CA ILE A 515 3.16 -14.86 -20.58
C ILE A 515 4.20 -13.75 -20.51
N SER A 516 5.22 -13.95 -19.70
CA SER A 516 6.44 -13.17 -19.69
C SER A 516 7.61 -14.09 -19.97
N ILE A 517 8.49 -13.65 -20.86
CA ILE A 517 9.74 -14.33 -21.15
C ILE A 517 10.86 -13.61 -20.41
N ASP A 518 11.68 -14.37 -19.71
CA ASP A 518 12.75 -13.89 -18.84
C ASP A 518 13.98 -14.78 -18.94
N ARG A 519 15.04 -14.40 -18.24
CA ARG A 519 16.34 -15.08 -18.21
C ARG A 519 16.63 -15.58 -16.81
N LYS A 520 16.82 -16.90 -16.67
CA LYS A 520 17.16 -17.56 -15.39
C LYS A 520 18.52 -17.13 -14.84
N ASP A 521 19.42 -16.66 -15.71
CA ASP A 521 20.76 -16.26 -15.34
C ASP A 521 20.79 -14.88 -14.66
N GLN A 522 21.46 -14.82 -13.50
CA GLN A 522 21.61 -13.59 -12.75
C GLN A 522 22.78 -12.77 -13.30
N GLU A 523 22.50 -11.57 -13.81
CA GLU A 523 23.53 -10.56 -14.09
C GLU A 523 23.41 -9.38 -13.12
N LYS A 524 24.48 -9.05 -12.39
CA LYS A 524 24.51 -7.86 -11.54
C LYS A 524 24.64 -6.61 -12.41
N LYS A 525 23.60 -5.79 -12.44
CA LYS A 525 23.57 -4.49 -13.14
C LYS A 525 23.39 -3.34 -12.15
N PHE A 526 23.74 -2.13 -12.59
CA PHE A 526 23.60 -0.93 -11.77
C PHE A 526 22.12 -0.67 -11.44
N ALA A 527 21.81 -0.52 -10.15
CA ALA A 527 20.50 -0.11 -9.63
C ALA A 527 19.29 -0.92 -10.15
N ASP A 528 19.47 -2.21 -10.47
CA ASP A 528 18.41 -3.08 -10.99
C ASP A 528 17.70 -2.51 -12.23
N LEU A 529 18.40 -1.69 -13.04
CA LEU A 529 17.89 -0.87 -14.16
C LEU A 529 17.10 -1.63 -15.24
N GLU A 530 16.96 -2.95 -15.15
CA GLU A 530 16.37 -3.80 -16.17
C GLU A 530 15.08 -4.50 -15.78
N CYS A 531 14.54 -4.24 -14.57
CA CYS A 531 13.20 -4.73 -14.30
C CYS A 531 12.13 -3.90 -15.02
N ALA A 532 11.91 -4.22 -16.30
CA ALA A 532 11.07 -3.48 -17.24
C ALA A 532 9.82 -4.27 -17.67
N SER A 533 9.49 -5.39 -17.04
CA SER A 533 8.33 -6.24 -17.38
C SER A 533 7.01 -5.47 -17.45
N TRP A 534 6.87 -4.41 -16.64
CA TRP A 534 5.73 -3.48 -16.68
C TRP A 534 5.53 -2.79 -18.04
N ASN A 535 6.55 -2.72 -18.89
CA ASN A 535 6.53 -2.10 -20.22
C ASN A 535 6.43 -3.13 -21.38
N TRP A 536 6.50 -4.44 -21.11
CA TRP A 536 6.62 -5.48 -22.15
C TRP A 536 5.36 -6.31 -22.40
N GLY A 537 4.27 -6.06 -21.70
CA GLY A 537 2.98 -6.74 -21.96
C GLY A 537 2.39 -6.33 -23.31
N ASP A 538 1.77 -7.29 -24.02
CA ASP A 538 1.13 -7.11 -25.33
C ASP A 538 2.11 -6.64 -26.44
N ALA A 539 3.37 -7.09 -26.35
CA ALA A 539 4.42 -6.70 -27.30
C ALA A 539 4.25 -7.32 -28.69
N PHE A 540 3.66 -8.52 -28.78
CA PHE A 540 3.52 -9.26 -30.03
C PHE A 540 2.08 -9.68 -30.27
N ARG A 541 1.60 -9.44 -31.50
CA ARG A 541 0.25 -9.83 -31.93
C ARG A 541 0.32 -10.61 -33.23
N TYR A 542 -0.61 -11.54 -33.42
CA TYR A 542 -0.80 -12.25 -34.68
C TYR A 542 -2.26 -12.23 -35.10
N VAL A 543 -2.54 -11.54 -36.21
CA VAL A 543 -3.90 -11.32 -36.73
C VAL A 543 -4.79 -10.78 -35.59
N THR A 544 -4.50 -9.56 -35.14
CA THR A 544 -5.18 -8.82 -34.05
C THR A 544 -5.11 -9.40 -32.64
N GLU A 545 -4.79 -10.68 -32.46
CA GLU A 545 -4.75 -11.32 -31.14
C GLU A 545 -3.37 -11.21 -30.47
N PRO A 546 -3.31 -10.96 -29.14
CA PRO A 546 -2.07 -10.98 -28.39
C PRO A 546 -1.48 -12.39 -28.29
N LEU A 547 -0.17 -12.52 -28.49
CA LEU A 547 0.54 -13.79 -28.32
C LEU A 547 0.85 -14.11 -26.86
N ASP A 548 0.82 -13.12 -25.97
CA ASP A 548 1.18 -13.29 -24.57
C ASP A 548 -0.03 -13.51 -23.65
N THR A 549 -1.27 -13.34 -24.13
CA THR A 549 -2.46 -13.50 -23.29
C THR A 549 -2.96 -14.94 -23.30
N VAL A 550 -3.17 -15.48 -22.10
CA VAL A 550 -3.75 -16.81 -21.85
C VAL A 550 -5.00 -16.63 -21.02
N ILE A 551 -6.09 -17.24 -21.45
CA ILE A 551 -7.37 -17.23 -20.74
C ILE A 551 -7.58 -18.61 -20.11
N PHE A 552 -7.61 -18.69 -18.79
CA PHE A 552 -8.06 -19.91 -18.12
C PHE A 552 -9.58 -19.97 -18.13
N THR A 553 -10.14 -21.13 -18.49
CA THR A 553 -11.58 -21.39 -18.40
C THR A 553 -11.88 -22.18 -17.14
N LYS A 554 -12.85 -21.73 -16.36
CA LYS A 554 -13.35 -22.39 -15.15
C LYS A 554 -14.66 -23.13 -15.42
N ASP A 555 -14.82 -24.32 -14.86
CA ASP A 555 -16.10 -25.02 -14.72
C ASP A 555 -16.30 -25.38 -13.25
N ALA A 556 -17.45 -25.04 -12.68
CA ALA A 556 -17.74 -25.17 -11.25
C ALA A 556 -16.65 -24.62 -10.30
N GLY A 557 -15.87 -23.64 -10.76
CA GLY A 557 -14.76 -23.03 -10.02
C GLY A 557 -13.40 -23.70 -10.19
N GLU A 558 -13.32 -24.79 -10.94
CA GLU A 558 -12.07 -25.50 -11.25
C GLU A 558 -11.57 -25.18 -12.66
N THR A 559 -10.26 -25.07 -12.84
CA THR A 559 -9.65 -24.87 -14.15
C THR A 559 -9.75 -26.14 -15.00
N VAL A 560 -10.50 -26.04 -16.09
CA VAL A 560 -10.71 -27.14 -17.05
C VAL A 560 -9.95 -26.96 -18.36
N GLY A 561 -9.48 -25.75 -18.65
CA GLY A 561 -8.79 -25.47 -19.91
C GLY A 561 -8.09 -24.12 -19.94
N VAL A 562 -7.33 -23.93 -21.01
CA VAL A 562 -6.67 -22.68 -21.35
C VAL A 562 -6.90 -22.34 -22.82
N GLU A 563 -7.18 -21.08 -23.11
CA GLU A 563 -7.20 -20.54 -24.47
C GLU A 563 -5.98 -19.64 -24.67
N LEU A 564 -5.20 -19.94 -25.73
CA LEU A 564 -4.12 -19.08 -26.17
C LEU A 564 -4.60 -18.26 -27.37
N LEU A 565 -4.91 -16.98 -27.15
CA LEU A 565 -5.59 -16.12 -28.13
C LEU A 565 -4.80 -16.01 -29.44
N GLY A 566 -3.49 -15.76 -29.34
CA GLY A 566 -2.59 -15.66 -30.49
C GLY A 566 -2.57 -16.89 -31.40
N TRP A 567 -2.75 -18.08 -30.82
CA TRP A 567 -2.81 -19.34 -31.55
C TRP A 567 -4.24 -19.78 -31.90
N ARG A 568 -5.26 -19.08 -31.40
CA ARG A 568 -6.70 -19.40 -31.55
C ARG A 568 -7.00 -20.84 -31.16
N LEU A 569 -6.37 -21.28 -30.07
CA LEU A 569 -6.41 -22.66 -29.66
C LEU A 569 -6.87 -22.78 -28.20
N LYS A 570 -7.87 -23.63 -28.01
CA LYS A 570 -8.33 -24.07 -26.69
C LYS A 570 -7.71 -25.42 -26.37
N LEU A 571 -7.02 -25.49 -25.24
CA LEU A 571 -6.49 -26.71 -24.67
C LEU A 571 -7.31 -27.10 -23.45
N HIS A 572 -7.52 -28.40 -23.27
CA HIS A 572 -8.21 -28.97 -22.12
C HIS A 572 -7.20 -29.62 -21.18
N ARG A 573 -7.42 -29.48 -19.87
CA ARG A 573 -6.61 -30.12 -18.85
C ARG A 573 -6.73 -31.64 -18.96
N THR A 574 -5.60 -32.36 -18.93
CA THR A 574 -5.54 -33.83 -19.06
C THR A 574 -5.01 -34.53 -17.83
#